data_AF-A0A7K3G8N0-F1
#
_entry.id   AF-A0A7K3G8N0-F1
#
_cell.length_a   1.000
_cell.length_b   1.000
_cell.length_c   1.000
_cell.angle_alpha   90.00
_cell.angle_beta   90.00
_cell.angle_gamma   90.00
#
_symmetry.space_group_name_H-M   'P 1'
#
loop_
_entity.id
_entity.type
_entity.pdbx_description
1 polymer ?
#
loop_
_entity_poly.entity_id
_entity_poly.type
_entity_poly.pdbx_seq_one_letter_code
_entity_poly.pdbx_strand_id
1 'polypeptide(L)'
;MSERAPATGDFGGGPEGEAGAFGPRLRAFRRRAGMSQETAAARAGISTRALRDIERGRVQRPQSRTLQRLAGALGLSSGELGELLAADRAGAP
;
A
#
# COMPACT_ATOMS: atom_id res chain seq x y z
N MET A 1 -3.05 -33.17 -13.73
CA MET A 1 -4.44 -32.66 -13.85
C MET A 1 -4.79 -32.08 -12.48
N SER A 2 -4.41 -30.83 -12.21
CA SER A 2 -5.27 -29.63 -12.29
C SER A 2 -6.60 -29.78 -11.55
N GLU A 3 -6.61 -29.47 -10.27
CA GLU A 3 -7.82 -29.02 -9.58
C GLU A 3 -7.50 -27.67 -8.91
N ARG A 4 -8.08 -26.62 -9.50
CA ARG A 4 -8.00 -25.23 -9.06
C ARG A 4 -8.91 -25.05 -7.84
N ALA A 5 -8.37 -24.54 -6.75
CA ALA A 5 -9.15 -23.98 -5.65
C ALA A 5 -9.71 -22.58 -6.04
N PRO A 6 -10.96 -22.24 -5.70
CA PRO A 6 -11.45 -20.88 -5.87
C PRO A 6 -10.91 -19.98 -4.75
N ALA A 7 -10.15 -18.96 -5.13
CA ALA A 7 -9.82 -17.83 -4.29
C ALA A 7 -10.92 -16.77 -4.44
N THR A 8 -11.96 -16.85 -3.63
CA THR A 8 -12.86 -15.72 -3.36
C THR A 8 -12.79 -15.44 -1.87
N GLY A 9 -11.83 -14.60 -1.50
CA GLY A 9 -11.87 -13.90 -0.23
C GLY A 9 -12.99 -12.87 -0.31
N ASP A 10 -14.08 -13.18 0.37
CA ASP A 10 -15.09 -12.23 0.80
C ASP A 10 -14.40 -11.03 1.48
N PHE A 11 -14.43 -9.87 0.83
CA PHE A 11 -14.11 -8.60 1.46
C PHE A 11 -15.43 -7.94 1.82
N GLY A 12 -16.12 -8.51 2.82
CA GLY A 12 -17.23 -7.85 3.49
C GLY A 12 -16.79 -6.49 4.03
N GLY A 13 -17.08 -5.44 3.26
CA GLY A 13 -16.90 -4.05 3.65
C GLY A 13 -18.06 -3.62 4.53
N GLY A 14 -17.89 -3.72 5.85
CA GLY A 14 -18.72 -2.99 6.80
C GLY A 14 -18.37 -1.49 6.79
N PRO A 15 -19.32 -0.60 7.14
CA PRO A 15 -19.15 0.85 7.06
C PRO A 15 -18.32 1.41 8.23
N GLU A 16 -17.04 1.03 8.30
CA GLU A 16 -16.05 1.61 9.21
C GLU A 16 -14.75 1.88 8.45
N GLY A 17 -14.63 3.07 7.84
CA GLY A 17 -13.34 3.58 7.36
C GLY A 17 -13.30 4.08 5.92
N GLU A 18 -14.00 5.17 5.62
CA GLU A 18 -13.64 6.07 4.52
C GLU A 18 -12.36 6.90 4.82
N ALA A 19 -11.76 6.71 5.99
CA ALA A 19 -10.42 7.20 6.30
C ALA A 19 -9.34 6.36 5.56
N GLY A 20 -9.07 6.75 4.31
CA GLY A 20 -7.80 6.51 3.63
C GLY A 20 -7.55 5.11 3.08
N ALA A 21 -8.09 4.83 1.89
CA ALA A 21 -7.77 3.63 1.09
C ALA A 21 -6.26 3.48 0.74
N PHE A 22 -5.45 4.52 1.02
CA PHE A 22 -4.02 4.57 0.76
C PHE A 22 -3.21 3.46 1.46
N GLY A 23 -3.30 3.38 2.79
CA GLY A 23 -2.46 2.48 3.61
C GLY A 23 -2.66 0.99 3.25
N PRO A 24 -3.92 0.52 3.17
CA PRO A 24 -4.23 -0.84 2.71
C PRO A 24 -3.73 -1.13 1.28
N ARG A 25 -3.82 -0.16 0.35
CA ARG A 25 -3.37 -0.33 -1.03
C ARG A 25 -1.84 -0.45 -1.13
N LEU A 26 -1.11 0.38 -0.39
CA LEU A 26 0.35 0.27 -0.29
C LEU A 26 0.77 -1.11 0.24
N ARG A 27 0.09 -1.59 1.28
CA ARG A 27 0.32 -2.92 1.85
C ARG A 27 0.08 -4.03 0.83
N ALA A 28 -0.97 -3.92 0.02
CA ALA A 28 -1.28 -4.89 -1.03
C ALA A 28 -0.16 -4.97 -2.08
N PHE A 29 0.32 -3.82 -2.56
CA PHE A 29 1.45 -3.78 -3.50
C PHE A 29 2.72 -4.38 -2.92
N ARG A 30 3.04 -4.09 -1.66
CA ARG A 30 4.20 -4.70 -0.99
C ARG A 30 4.10 -6.22 -0.91
N ARG A 31 2.94 -6.74 -0.55
CA ARG A 31 2.72 -8.20 -0.47
C ARG A 31 2.83 -8.86 -1.84
N ARG A 32 2.32 -8.22 -2.90
CA ARG A 32 2.49 -8.69 -4.28
C ARG A 32 3.95 -8.74 -4.71
N ALA A 33 4.75 -7.75 -4.29
CA ALA A 33 6.19 -7.74 -4.53
C ALA A 33 6.98 -8.75 -3.67
N GLY A 34 6.31 -9.51 -2.80
CA GLY A 34 6.95 -10.51 -1.93
C GLY A 34 7.85 -9.93 -0.83
N MET A 35 7.70 -8.62 -0.53
CA MET A 35 8.61 -7.93 0.39
C MET A 35 8.05 -7.86 1.82
N SER A 36 8.92 -8.06 2.81
CA SER A 36 8.60 -7.69 4.19
C SER A 36 8.57 -6.15 4.34
N GLN A 37 8.04 -5.65 5.46
CA GLN A 37 8.07 -4.22 5.74
C GLN A 37 9.53 -3.74 5.85
N GLU A 38 10.40 -4.55 6.45
CA GLU A 38 11.82 -4.26 6.63
C GLU A 38 12.53 -4.13 5.26
N THR A 39 12.31 -5.09 4.36
CA THR A 39 12.93 -5.07 3.02
C THR A 39 12.43 -3.88 2.19
N ALA A 40 11.13 -3.63 2.19
CA ALA A 40 10.55 -2.51 1.44
C ALA A 40 11.02 -1.16 2.00
N ALA A 41 11.04 -1.01 3.33
CA ALA A 41 11.51 0.21 3.98
C ALA A 41 12.99 0.47 3.72
N ALA A 42 13.85 -0.56 3.79
CA ALA A 42 15.27 -0.46 3.49
C ALA A 42 15.49 -0.02 2.02
N ARG A 43 14.80 -0.63 1.06
CA ARG A 43 14.89 -0.26 -0.36
C ARG A 43 14.37 1.16 -0.62
N ALA A 44 13.31 1.56 0.05
CA ALA A 44 12.77 2.92 -0.01
C ALA A 44 13.58 3.92 0.84
N GLY A 45 14.58 3.46 1.60
CA GLY A 45 15.38 4.20 2.58
C GLY A 45 14.55 5.05 3.55
N ILE A 46 13.49 4.45 4.11
CA ILE A 46 12.73 4.96 5.25
C ILE A 46 12.80 3.95 6.40
N SER A 47 12.34 4.33 7.58
CA SER A 47 12.28 3.38 8.70
C SER A 47 11.12 2.38 8.51
N THR A 48 11.31 1.14 8.97
CA THR A 48 10.24 0.12 9.01
C THR A 48 9.04 0.62 9.80
N ARG A 49 9.27 1.41 10.86
CA ARG A 49 8.22 2.08 11.64
C ARG A 49 7.41 3.05 10.78
N ALA A 50 8.07 3.91 10.01
CA ALA A 50 7.39 4.84 9.12
C ALA A 50 6.52 4.09 8.10
N LEU A 51 7.05 3.04 7.46
CA LEU A 51 6.25 2.22 6.53
C LEU A 51 5.04 1.59 7.24
N ARG A 52 5.22 1.05 8.45
CA ARG A 52 4.12 0.47 9.23
C ARG A 52 3.04 1.49 9.57
N ASP A 53 3.41 2.69 9.99
CA ASP A 53 2.46 3.74 10.34
C ASP A 53 1.71 4.25 9.11
N ILE A 54 2.38 4.32 7.95
CA ILE A 54 1.77 4.61 6.65
C ILE A 54 0.77 3.51 6.25
N GLU A 55 1.15 2.23 6.29
CA GLU A 55 0.26 1.11 5.91
C GLU A 55 -0.98 1.01 6.82
N ARG A 56 -0.88 1.51 8.06
CA ARG A 56 -1.98 1.54 9.03
C ARG A 56 -2.83 2.81 8.96
N GLY A 57 -2.53 3.73 8.04
CA GLY A 57 -3.24 5.01 7.92
C GLY A 57 -2.98 5.99 9.08
N ARG A 58 -1.98 5.74 9.93
CA ARG A 58 -1.59 6.68 11.00
C ARG A 58 -0.87 7.91 10.42
N VAL A 59 -0.22 7.74 9.28
CA VAL A 59 0.30 8.84 8.47
C VAL A 59 -0.67 9.07 7.34
N GLN A 60 -1.49 10.12 7.47
CA GLN A 60 -2.54 10.43 6.48
C GLN A 60 -1.98 11.09 5.22
N ARG A 61 -0.80 11.73 5.29
CA ARG A 61 -0.17 12.42 4.16
C ARG A 61 1.34 12.19 4.14
N PRO A 62 1.82 11.07 3.60
CA PRO A 62 3.25 10.87 3.38
C PRO A 62 3.78 11.91 2.38
N GLN A 63 5.00 12.40 2.59
CA GLN A 63 5.62 13.31 1.62
C GLN A 63 5.74 12.65 0.24
N SER A 64 5.52 13.41 -0.84
CA SER A 64 5.59 12.90 -2.23
C SER A 64 6.90 12.18 -2.53
N ARG A 65 8.02 12.65 -1.96
CA ARG A 65 9.33 11.99 -2.07
C ARG A 65 9.33 10.58 -1.47
N THR A 66 8.68 10.40 -0.32
CA THR A 66 8.53 9.08 0.32
C THR A 66 7.68 8.16 -0.55
N LEU A 67 6.61 8.68 -1.15
CA LEU A 67 5.75 7.92 -2.07
C LEU A 67 6.52 7.44 -3.31
N GLN A 68 7.31 8.32 -3.94
CA GLN A 68 8.14 7.96 -5.09
C GLN A 68 9.19 6.90 -4.73
N ARG A 69 9.83 7.02 -3.57
CA ARG A 69 10.82 6.02 -3.10
C ARG A 69 10.17 4.66 -2.85
N LEU A 70 8.99 4.64 -2.26
CA LEU A 70 8.22 3.42 -2.05
C LEU A 70 7.76 2.81 -3.38
N ALA A 71 7.27 3.63 -4.30
CA ALA A 71 6.87 3.16 -5.63
C ALA A 71 8.05 2.53 -6.39
N GLY A 72 9.22 3.17 -6.37
CA GLY A 72 10.45 2.61 -6.95
C GLY A 72 10.89 1.32 -6.26
N ALA A 73 10.86 1.28 -4.92
CA ALA A 73 11.24 0.10 -4.15
C ALA A 73 10.33 -1.11 -4.41
N LEU A 74 9.03 -0.86 -4.64
CA LEU A 74 8.01 -1.87 -4.91
C LEU A 74 7.89 -2.24 -6.39
N GLY A 75 8.60 -1.54 -7.29
CA GLY A 75 8.52 -1.75 -8.73
C GLY A 75 7.16 -1.38 -9.32
N LEU A 76 6.53 -0.32 -8.80
CA LEU A 76 5.23 0.14 -9.32
C LEU A 76 5.39 0.77 -10.69
N SER A 77 4.50 0.40 -11.60
CA SER A 77 4.28 1.11 -12.86
C SER A 77 3.69 2.50 -12.61
N SER A 78 3.76 3.37 -13.62
CA SER A 78 3.16 4.71 -13.56
C SER A 78 1.65 4.68 -13.28
N GLY A 79 0.94 3.66 -13.80
CA GLY A 79 -0.48 3.47 -13.53
C GLY A 79 -0.76 3.17 -12.06
N GLU A 80 -0.02 2.22 -11.49
CA GLU A 80 -0.17 1.83 -10.07
C GLU A 80 0.24 2.95 -9.11
N LEU A 81 1.24 3.75 -9.47
CA LEU A 81 1.58 4.96 -8.75
C LEU A 81 0.42 5.97 -8.81
N GLY A 82 -0.21 6.14 -9.97
CA GLY A 82 -1.40 6.98 -10.13
C GLY A 82 -2.56 6.53 -9.25
N GLU A 83 -2.82 5.22 -9.19
CA GLU A 83 -3.84 4.65 -8.31
C GLU A 83 -3.54 4.87 -6.83
N LEU A 84 -2.28 4.71 -6.42
CA LEU A 84 -1.85 4.95 -5.05
C LEU A 84 -2.01 6.43 -4.66
N LEU A 85 -1.67 7.36 -5.55
CA LEU A 85 -1.85 8.80 -5.35
C LEU A 85 -3.32 9.25 -5.42
N ALA A 86 -4.16 8.56 -6.18
CA ALA A 86 -5.60 8.79 -6.17
C ALA A 86 -6.21 8.38 -4.82
N ALA A 87 -5.75 7.24 -4.25
CA ALA A 87 -6.17 6.79 -2.93
C ALA A 87 -5.70 7.70 -1.78
N ASP A 88 -4.54 8.36 -1.93
CA ASP A 88 -4.07 9.41 -1.00
C ASP A 88 -5.02 10.61 -0.98
N ARG A 89 -5.43 11.10 -2.16
CA ARG A 89 -6.33 12.25 -2.29
C ARG A 89 -7.76 11.96 -1.84
N ALA A 90 -8.24 10.73 -2.07
CA ALA A 90 -9.58 10.30 -1.66
C ALA A 90 -9.73 10.08 -0.15
N GLY A 91 -8.61 9.95 0.58
CA GLY A 91 -8.59 9.84 2.05
C GLY A 91 -8.48 11.17 2.79
N ALA A 92 -8.58 12.31 2.10
CA ALA A 92 -8.62 13.62 2.74
C ALA A 92 -10.01 13.83 3.38
N PRO A 93 -10.09 14.22 4.67
CA PRO A 93 -11.35 14.66 5.27
C PRO A 93 -11.84 15.98 4.65
#